data_AF-A0A4V2B0G1-F1
#
_entry.id   AF-A0A4V2B0G1-F1
#
_cell.length_a   1.000
_cell.length_b   1.000
_cell.length_c   1.000
_cell.angle_alpha   90.00
_cell.angle_beta   90.00
_cell.angle_gamma   90.00
#
_symmetry.space_group_name_H-M   'P 1'
#
loop_
_entity.id
_entity.type
_entity.pdbx_description
1 polymer ?
#
loop_
_entity_poly.entity_id
_entity_poly.type
_entity_poly.pdbx_seq_one_letter_code
_entity_poly.pdbx_strand_id
1 'polypeptide(L)' 'MPSNFLYIIDILGTFAFAVSGAFFAMEKKLDPFGVLVLSFITAIGGGTLRDIMIGDLPVGWLRNATPTIVIFC' A
#
# COMPACT_ATOMS: atom_id res chain seq x y z
N MET A 1 -21.59 4.48 0.98
CA MET A 1 -21.07 3.58 -0.07
C MET A 1 -19.99 4.34 -0.80
N PRO A 2 -18.69 4.01 -0.65
CA PRO A 2 -17.68 4.62 -1.49
C PRO A 2 -18.12 4.41 -2.94
N SER A 3 -18.10 5.46 -3.75
CA SER A 3 -18.40 5.35 -5.17
C SER A 3 -17.45 4.31 -5.74
N ASN A 4 -17.99 3.28 -6.41
CA ASN A 4 -17.24 2.12 -6.93
C ASN A 4 -15.94 2.53 -7.65
N PHE A 5 -15.95 3.70 -8.26
CA PHE A 5 -14.81 4.35 -8.88
C PHE A 5 -13.63 4.66 -7.93
N LEU A 6 -13.88 5.25 -6.77
CA LEU A 6 -12.81 5.56 -5.79
C LEU A 6 -12.16 4.29 -5.26
N TYR A 7 -12.96 3.24 -5.05
CA TYR A 7 -12.44 1.94 -4.61
C TYR A 7 -11.50 1.30 -5.63
N ILE A 8 -11.83 1.40 -6.92
CA ILE A 8 -10.97 0.90 -8.00
C ILE A 8 -9.65 1.69 -8.05
N ILE A 9 -9.70 3.02 -7.93
CA ILE A 9 -8.50 3.86 -7.91
C ILE A 9 -7.61 3.51 -6.72
N ASP A 10 -8.18 3.27 -5.54
CA ASP A 10 -7.43 2.94 -4.33
C ASP A 10 -6.69 1.60 -4.48
N ILE A 11 -7.34 0.59 -5.08
CA ILE A 11 -6.69 -0.69 -5.42
C ILE A 11 -5.57 -0.50 -6.44
N LEU A 12 -5.83 0.22 -7.54
CA LEU A 12 -4.84 0.45 -8.58
C LEU A 12 -3.64 1.25 -8.07
N GLY A 13 -3.88 2.26 -7.22
CA GLY A 13 -2.83 3.04 -6.58
C GLY A 13 -1.99 2.17 -5.63
N THR A 14 -2.64 1.37 -4.78
CA THR A 14 -1.96 0.44 -3.87
C THR A 14 -1.08 -0.54 -4.64
N PHE A 15 -1.61 -1.13 -5.73
CA PHE A 15 -0.86 -2.05 -6.58
C PHE A 15 0.33 -1.36 -7.26
N ALA A 16 0.13 -0.19 -7.87
CA ALA A 16 1.19 0.56 -8.53
C ALA A 16 2.33 0.94 -7.56
N PHE A 17 1.99 1.35 -6.32
CA PHE A 17 2.98 1.67 -5.30
C PHE A 17 3.72 0.43 -4.77
N ALA A 18 3.03 -0.71 -4.62
CA ALA A 18 3.67 -1.97 -4.25
C ALA A 18 4.71 -2.40 -5.30
N VAL A 19 4.35 -2.35 -6.59
CA VAL A 19 5.27 -2.66 -7.70
C VAL A 19 6.45 -1.69 -7.74
N SER A 20 6.22 -0.39 -7.54
CA SER A 20 7.30 0.60 -7.48
C SER A 20 8.27 0.34 -6.33
N GLY A 21 7.76 0.04 -5.13
CA GLY A 21 8.58 -0.33 -3.98
C GLY A 21 9.39 -1.61 -4.20
N ALA A 22 8.79 -2.60 -4.87
CA ALA A 22 9.47 -3.85 -5.22
C ALA A 22 10.64 -3.60 -6.18
N PHE A 23 10.39 -2.81 -7.24
CA PHE A 23 11.41 -2.46 -8.23
C PHE A 23 12.59 -1.71 -7.59
N PHE A 24 12.28 -0.73 -6.74
CA PHE A 24 13.29 0.04 -6.02
C PHE A 24 14.11 -0.85 -5.06
N ALA A 25 13.46 -1.79 -4.36
CA ALA A 25 14.14 -2.73 -3.48
C ALA A 25 15.09 -3.68 -4.24
N MET A 26 14.64 -4.16 -5.41
CA MET A 26 15.46 -5.00 -6.30
C MET A 26 16.66 -4.23 -6.85
N GLU A 27 16.49 -2.96 -7.21
CA GLU A 27 17.58 -2.09 -7.66
C GLU A 27 18.64 -1.89 -6.55
N LYS A 28 18.18 -1.81 -5.30
CA LYS A 28 19.05 -1.77 -4.10
C LYS A 28 19.63 -3.14 -3.71
N LYS A 29 19.35 -4.19 -4.47
CA LYS A 29 19.82 -5.57 -4.22
C LYS A 29 19.45 -6.07 -2.82
N LEU A 30 18.28 -5.68 -2.32
CA LEU A 30 17.74 -6.22 -1.08
C LEU A 30 17.36 -7.69 -1.26
N ASP A 31 17.40 -8.45 -0.17
CA ASP A 31 16.89 -9.81 -0.15
C ASP A 31 15.34 -9.83 -0.28
N PRO A 32 14.73 -10.99 -0.55
CA PRO A 32 13.28 -11.08 -0.76
C PRO A 32 12.43 -10.55 0.41
N PHE A 33 12.92 -10.65 1.65
CA PHE A 33 12.24 -10.09 2.81
C PHE A 33 12.34 -8.56 2.80
N GLY A 34 13.50 -8.00 2.46
CA GLY A 34 13.67 -6.57 2.25
C GLY A 34 12.78 -6.00 1.13
N VAL A 35 12.63 -6.72 0.01
CA VAL A 35 11.70 -6.38 -1.08
C VAL A 35 10.27 -6.30 -0.56
N LEU A 36 9.83 -7.33 0.15
CA LEU A 36 8.48 -7.42 0.70
C LEU A 36 8.19 -6.26 1.67
N VAL A 37 9.10 -5.98 2.60
CA VAL A 37 8.93 -4.90 3.58
C VAL A 37 8.88 -3.53 2.88
N LEU A 38 9.76 -3.28 1.91
CA LEU A 38 9.81 -1.99 1.24
C LEU A 38 8.59 -1.75 0.34
N SER A 39 8.15 -2.77 -0.40
CA SER A 39 6.89 -2.73 -1.14
C SER A 39 5.69 -2.44 -0.23
N PHE A 40 5.64 -3.10 0.93
CA PHE A 40 4.58 -2.92 1.90
C PHE A 40 4.52 -1.49 2.40
N ILE A 41 5.63 -0.97 2.94
CA ILE A 41 5.70 0.40 3.46
C ILE A 41 5.37 1.44 2.38
N THR A 42 5.83 1.22 1.14
CA THR A 42 5.56 2.14 0.03
C THR A 42 4.08 2.19 -0.32
N ALA A 43 3.42 1.04 -0.36
CA ALA A 43 2.00 0.93 -0.70
C ALA A 43 1.07 1.47 0.40
N ILE A 44 1.33 1.19 1.69
CA ILE A 44 0.48 1.68 2.79
C ILE A 44 0.84 3.08 3.27
N GLY A 45 2.06 3.56 2.99
CA GLY A 45 2.60 4.79 3.58
C GLY A 45 1.78 6.02 3.24
N GLY A 46 1.38 6.18 1.98
CA GLY A 46 0.56 7.31 1.54
C GLY A 46 -0.85 7.32 2.16
N GLY A 47 -1.53 6.17 2.14
CA GLY A 47 -2.85 6.01 2.76
C GLY A 47 -2.81 6.22 4.27
N THR A 48 -1.80 5.64 4.94
CA THR A 48 -1.56 5.85 6.38
C THR A 48 -1.35 7.31 6.72
N LEU A 49 -0.53 8.03 5.95
CA LEU A 49 -0.29 9.46 6.17
C LEU A 49 -1.56 10.28 5.98
N ARG A 50 -2.32 10.02 4.90
CA ARG A 50 -3.62 10.65 4.65
C ARG A 50 -4.58 10.46 5.83
N ASP A 51 -4.70 9.23 6.32
CA ASP A 51 -5.62 8.87 7.39
C ASP A 51 -5.22 9.58 8.71
N ILE A 52 -3.91 9.67 8.99
CA ILE A 52 -3.39 10.43 10.15
C ILE A 52 -3.68 11.93 10.02
N MET A 53 -3.45 12.53 8.84
CA MET A 53 -3.67 13.97 8.63
C MET A 53 -5.14 14.39 8.79
N ILE A 54 -6.07 13.50 8.46
CA ILE A 54 -7.52 13.74 8.57
C ILE A 54 -8.05 13.29 9.96
N GLY A 55 -7.23 12.59 10.76
CA GLY A 55 -7.61 12.05 12.06
C GLY A 55 -8.49 10.80 12.00
N ASP A 56 -8.50 10.08 10.87
CA ASP A 56 -9.25 8.83 10.69
C ASP A 56 -8.42 7.64 11.18
N LEU A 57 -8.48 7.39 12.49
CA LEU A 57 -7.82 6.26 13.14
C LEU A 57 -8.87 5.25 13.65
N PRO A 58 -8.62 3.93 13.54
CA PRO A 58 -7.42 3.28 13.02
C PRO A 58 -7.30 3.35 11.50
N VAL A 59 -6.05 3.39 11.00
CA VAL A 59 -5.69 3.52 9.59
C VAL A 59 -6.34 2.43 8.71
N GLY A 60 -6.63 2.77 7.45
CA GLY A 60 -7.50 1.97 6.58
C GLY A 60 -7.04 0.53 6.35
N TRP A 61 -5.73 0.29 6.27
CA TRP A 61 -5.17 -1.06 6.08
C TRP A 61 -5.25 -1.95 7.34
N LEU A 62 -5.46 -1.34 8.52
CA LEU A 62 -5.72 -2.09 9.76
C LEU A 62 -7.19 -2.50 9.89
N ARG A 63 -8.08 -1.77 9.21
CA ARG A 63 -9.53 -2.02 9.19
C ARG A 63 -9.92 -3.07 8.16
N ASN A 64 -9.21 -3.14 7.04
CA ASN A 64 -9.52 -4.03 5.91
C ASN A 64 -8.26 -4.74 5.42
N ALA A 65 -8.35 -6.05 5.19
CA ALA A 65 -7.23 -6.86 4.70
C ALA A 65 -7.00 -6.73 3.18
N THR A 66 -7.95 -6.18 2.42
CA THR A 66 -7.86 -6.07 0.95
C THR A 66 -6.60 -5.34 0.46
N PRO A 67 -6.21 -4.17 1.00
CA PRO A 67 -5.00 -3.48 0.57
C PRO A 67 -3.75 -4.31 0.84
N THR A 68 -3.71 -5.01 1.99
CA THR A 68 -2.62 -5.92 2.35
C THR A 68 -2.50 -7.07 1.35
N ILE A 69 -3.62 -7.71 0.99
CA ILE A 69 -3.63 -8.80 0.00
C ILE A 69 -3.12 -8.31 -1.36
N VAL A 70 -3.53 -7.12 -1.80
CA VAL A 70 -3.10 -6.53 -3.09
C VAL A 70 -1.59 -6.28 -3.15
N ILE A 71 -0.94 -6.02 -2.02
CA ILE A 71 0.52 -5.82 -1.97
C ILE A 71 1.27 -7.15 -2.12
N PHE A 72 0.69 -8.25 -1.63
CA PHE A 72 1.31 -9.58 -1.64
C PHE A 72 0.97 -10.41 -2.88
N CYS A 73 -0.02 -9.99 -3.66
CA CYS A 73 -0.45 -10.64 -4.89
C CYS A 73 0.39 -10.18 -6.08
#